data_AF-A0A3D0SVT6-F1
#
_entry.id   AF-A0A3D0SVT6-F1
#
_cell.length_a   1.000
_cell.length_b   1.000
_cell.length_c   1.000
_cell.angle_alpha   90.00
_cell.angle_beta   90.00
_cell.angle_gamma   90.00
#
_symmetry.space_group_name_H-M   'P 1'
#
loop_
_entity.id
_entity.type
_entity.pdbx_description
1 polymer ?
#
loop_
_entity_poly.entity_id
_entity_poly.type
_entity_poly.pdbx_seq_one_letter_code
_entity_poly.pdbx_strand_id
1 'polypeptide(L)'
;PGLHPETFYQIALQVAGEMATFTDKVKRRPPVFPAYDHDDLHKTFSILMSELRRSLSLEEAEAAIRIPIEERQYGIRVAIITDRERPLLTKATFILAVRADMAADLLRSRFPTQVKIGPVERIAQFVNHHLPGIGVSALPVAPREIPYRADFIYFRLDRSSEFWKQILNSGGFAFHVGGEFPGLEMVFWAIKE
;
A
#
# COMPACT_ATOMS: atom_id res chain seq x y z
N PRO A 1 -10.92 -2.58 41.49
CA PRO A 1 -9.89 -2.01 42.40
C PRO A 1 -9.47 -3.05 43.45
N GLY A 2 -8.19 -3.46 43.46
CA GLY A 2 -7.70 -4.54 44.34
C GLY A 2 -6.69 -5.52 43.71
N LEU A 3 -6.16 -5.22 42.52
CA LEU A 3 -5.13 -6.05 41.88
C LEU A 3 -3.74 -5.65 42.40
N HIS A 4 -2.95 -6.63 42.84
CA HIS A 4 -1.57 -6.38 43.24
C HIS A 4 -0.72 -5.95 42.02
N PRO A 5 0.17 -4.94 42.15
CA PRO A 5 0.93 -4.44 41.01
C PRO A 5 1.80 -5.51 40.34
N GLU A 6 2.32 -6.47 41.10
CA GLU A 6 3.09 -7.61 40.56
C GLU A 6 2.24 -8.45 39.58
N THR A 7 0.97 -8.71 39.94
CA THR A 7 0.07 -9.51 39.09
C THR A 7 -0.16 -8.81 37.77
N PHE A 8 -0.39 -7.49 37.79
CA PHE A 8 -0.48 -6.71 36.57
C PHE A 8 0.83 -6.71 35.78
N TYR A 9 1.97 -6.57 36.47
CA TYR A 9 3.30 -6.58 35.85
C TYR A 9 3.56 -7.88 35.08
N GLN A 10 3.27 -9.04 35.68
CA GLN A 10 3.46 -10.34 35.04
C GLN A 10 2.60 -10.50 33.78
N ILE A 11 1.33 -10.11 33.83
CA ILE A 11 0.41 -10.18 32.67
C ILE A 11 0.90 -9.24 31.57
N ALA A 12 1.21 -7.99 31.92
CA ALA A 12 1.70 -7.00 30.97
C ALA A 12 3.02 -7.42 30.32
N LEU A 13 3.91 -8.11 31.06
CA LEU A 13 5.16 -8.66 30.55
C LEU A 13 4.94 -9.76 29.50
N GLN A 14 3.98 -10.66 29.75
CA GLN A 14 3.61 -11.72 28.80
C GLN A 14 3.09 -11.11 27.49
N VAL A 15 2.15 -10.14 27.60
CA VAL A 15 1.60 -9.43 26.45
C VAL A 15 2.71 -8.72 25.67
N ALA A 16 3.63 -8.02 26.34
CA ALA A 16 4.75 -7.35 25.67
C ALA A 16 5.67 -8.34 24.95
N GLY A 17 5.90 -9.51 25.52
CA GLY A 17 6.67 -10.59 24.90
C GLY A 17 6.01 -11.16 23.64
N GLU A 18 4.70 -11.40 23.68
CA GLU A 18 3.93 -11.86 22.51
C GLU A 18 3.91 -10.80 21.41
N MET A 19 3.62 -9.54 21.77
CA MET A 19 3.59 -8.42 20.82
C MET A 19 4.93 -8.22 20.12
N ALA A 20 6.05 -8.44 20.81
CA ALA A 20 7.39 -8.31 20.23
C ALA A 20 7.64 -9.23 19.02
N THR A 21 6.88 -10.34 18.89
CA THR A 21 6.97 -11.24 17.73
C THR A 21 6.40 -10.60 16.45
N PHE A 22 5.48 -9.65 16.59
CA PHE A 22 4.84 -8.92 15.50
C PHE A 22 5.52 -7.58 15.20
N THR A 23 6.07 -6.92 16.23
CA THR A 23 6.54 -5.53 16.13
C THR A 23 8.01 -5.40 15.74
N ASP A 24 8.88 -6.32 16.15
CA ASP A 24 10.29 -6.38 15.72
C ASP A 24 10.48 -7.46 14.65
N LYS A 25 10.42 -7.06 13.37
CA LYS A 25 10.53 -7.98 12.23
C LYS A 25 11.91 -8.66 12.10
N VAL A 26 12.94 -8.15 12.76
CA VAL A 26 14.33 -8.64 12.65
C VAL A 26 14.66 -9.60 13.78
N LYS A 27 14.46 -9.18 15.03
CA LYS A 27 14.84 -9.97 16.21
C LYS A 27 13.68 -10.78 16.77
N ARG A 28 12.43 -10.35 16.54
CA ARG A 28 11.20 -10.97 17.10
C ARG A 28 11.31 -11.28 18.59
N ARG A 29 11.99 -10.40 19.34
CA ARG A 29 12.28 -10.55 20.76
C ARG A 29 12.03 -9.23 21.48
N PRO A 30 11.42 -9.25 22.67
CA PRO A 30 11.27 -8.04 23.45
C PRO A 30 12.64 -7.52 23.93
N PRO A 31 12.73 -6.23 24.28
CA PRO A 31 13.89 -5.74 25.02
C PRO A 31 13.96 -6.38 26.41
N VAL A 32 15.10 -6.23 27.07
CA VAL A 32 15.26 -6.69 28.45
C VAL A 32 14.43 -5.80 29.37
N PHE A 33 13.44 -6.39 30.04
CA PHE A 33 12.66 -5.70 31.06
C PHE A 33 13.35 -5.82 32.43
N PRO A 34 13.25 -4.79 33.30
CA PRO A 34 13.76 -4.87 34.67
C PRO A 34 13.07 -5.98 35.46
N ALA A 35 13.70 -6.51 36.51
CA ALA A 35 12.99 -7.35 37.48
C ALA A 35 11.95 -6.52 38.26
N TYR A 36 10.90 -7.17 38.75
CA TYR A 36 9.88 -6.51 39.55
C TYR A 36 10.46 -5.99 40.87
N ASP A 37 10.35 -4.68 41.08
CA ASP A 37 10.73 -3.99 42.31
C ASP A 37 9.49 -3.30 42.89
N HIS A 38 8.98 -3.81 44.01
CA HIS A 38 7.78 -3.27 44.65
C HIS A 38 8.02 -1.88 45.26
N ASP A 39 9.27 -1.61 45.66
CA ASP A 39 9.66 -0.34 46.28
C ASP A 39 9.94 0.74 45.20
N ASP A 40 10.24 0.33 43.97
CA ASP A 40 10.38 1.21 42.80
C ASP A 40 9.55 0.75 41.59
N LEU A 41 8.23 0.95 41.70
CA LEU A 41 7.29 0.65 40.62
C LEU A 41 7.53 1.52 39.38
N HIS A 42 8.04 2.74 39.54
CA HIS A 42 8.26 3.62 38.39
C HIS A 42 9.32 3.05 37.45
N LYS A 43 10.48 2.65 37.98
CA LYS A 43 11.53 2.00 37.21
C LYS A 43 11.05 0.71 36.54
N THR A 44 10.29 -0.10 37.27
CA THR A 44 9.73 -1.38 36.81
C THR A 44 8.75 -1.20 35.64
N PHE A 45 7.79 -0.28 35.78
CA PHE A 45 6.71 -0.12 34.80
C PHE A 45 7.05 0.80 33.62
N SER A 46 7.98 1.74 33.76
CA SER A 46 8.22 2.76 32.72
C SER A 46 8.62 2.15 31.37
N ILE A 47 9.57 1.21 31.38
CA ILE A 47 10.04 0.54 30.15
C ILE A 47 8.92 -0.33 29.57
N LEU A 48 8.25 -1.12 30.41
CA LEU A 48 7.16 -2.00 29.98
C LEU A 48 6.00 -1.22 29.35
N MET A 49 5.56 -0.14 29.99
CA MET A 49 4.46 0.69 29.50
C MET A 49 4.83 1.44 28.23
N SER A 50 6.08 1.90 28.10
CA SER A 50 6.57 2.50 26.85
C SER A 50 6.54 1.49 25.70
N GLU A 51 7.00 0.27 25.95
CA GLU A 51 7.02 -0.83 24.97
C GLU A 51 5.62 -1.30 24.58
N LEU A 52 4.71 -1.44 25.54
CA LEU A 52 3.31 -1.77 25.27
C LEU A 52 2.64 -0.67 24.45
N ARG A 53 2.84 0.60 24.81
CA ARG A 53 2.32 1.72 24.01
C ARG A 53 2.88 1.69 22.61
N ARG A 54 4.20 1.54 22.43
CA ARG A 54 4.82 1.42 21.11
C ARG A 54 4.21 0.26 20.32
N SER A 55 4.07 -0.89 20.95
CA SER A 55 3.56 -2.11 20.31
C SER A 55 2.09 -2.02 19.93
N LEU A 56 1.28 -1.34 20.74
CA LEU A 56 -0.14 -1.11 20.49
C LEU A 56 -0.40 0.10 19.58
N SER A 57 0.54 1.04 19.51
CA SER A 57 0.51 2.19 18.59
C SER A 57 1.11 1.86 17.22
N LEU A 58 1.74 0.70 17.07
CA LEU A 58 1.98 0.11 15.76
C LEU A 58 0.61 -0.30 15.21
N GLU A 59 -0.10 0.67 14.63
CA GLU A 59 -1.01 0.35 13.54
C GLU A 59 -0.22 -0.54 12.60
N GLU A 60 -0.78 -1.70 12.22
CA GLU A 60 -0.44 -2.30 10.95
C GLU A 60 -0.76 -1.23 9.90
N ALA A 61 0.19 -0.32 9.67
CA ALA A 61 0.12 0.61 8.57
C ALA A 61 0.11 -0.33 7.37
N GLU A 62 -1.08 -0.50 6.78
CA GLU A 62 -1.25 -1.26 5.56
C GLU A 62 -0.11 -0.84 4.63
N ALA A 63 0.83 -1.76 4.41
CA ALA A 63 2.03 -1.49 3.64
C ALA A 63 1.63 -1.15 2.19
N ALA A 64 0.47 -1.63 1.76
CA ALA A 64 -0.20 -1.25 0.53
C ALA A 64 -1.63 -0.77 0.81
N ILE A 65 -1.98 0.40 0.27
CA ILE A 65 -3.33 0.95 0.30
C ILE A 65 -3.99 0.68 -1.05
N ARG A 66 -5.17 0.07 -1.05
CA ARG A 66 -5.98 -0.10 -2.27
C ARG A 66 -6.68 1.22 -2.61
N ILE A 67 -6.47 1.70 -3.82
CA ILE A 67 -7.17 2.88 -4.33
C ILE A 67 -8.28 2.38 -5.27
N PRO A 68 -9.57 2.63 -4.95
CA PRO A 68 -10.68 2.19 -5.79
C PRO A 68 -10.57 2.76 -7.21
N ILE A 69 -10.82 1.91 -8.20
CA ILE A 69 -11.01 2.34 -9.58
C ILE A 69 -12.51 2.36 -9.85
N GLU A 70 -13.01 3.52 -10.27
CA GLU A 70 -14.38 3.74 -10.71
C GLU A 70 -14.43 3.76 -12.24
N GLU A 71 -15.34 2.99 -12.82
CA GLU A 71 -15.60 3.10 -14.26
C GLU A 71 -16.46 4.34 -14.56
N ARG A 72 -16.04 5.10 -15.56
CA ARG A 72 -16.74 6.26 -16.10
C ARG A 72 -17.17 5.97 -17.53
N GLN A 73 -17.68 6.97 -18.22
CA GLN A 73 -18.12 6.83 -19.61
C GLN A 73 -16.93 6.63 -20.56
N TYR A 74 -17.21 6.05 -21.74
CA TYR A 74 -16.26 5.91 -22.85
C TYR A 74 -14.99 5.10 -22.54
N GLY A 75 -15.10 4.07 -21.67
CA GLY A 75 -13.98 3.18 -21.36
C GLY A 75 -12.89 3.82 -20.49
N ILE A 76 -13.16 5.00 -19.93
CA ILE A 76 -12.28 5.67 -18.98
C ILE A 76 -12.55 5.12 -17.58
N ARG A 77 -11.48 4.79 -16.87
CA ARG A 77 -11.53 4.40 -15.46
C ARG A 77 -10.75 5.39 -14.62
N VAL A 78 -11.21 5.70 -13.42
CA VAL A 78 -10.64 6.78 -12.59
C VAL A 78 -10.36 6.27 -11.19
N ALA A 79 -9.21 6.62 -10.64
CA ALA A 79 -8.86 6.43 -9.25
C ALA A 79 -8.64 7.81 -8.60
N ILE A 80 -9.60 8.24 -7.77
CA ILE A 80 -9.56 9.52 -7.07
C ILE A 80 -8.57 9.43 -5.90
N ILE A 81 -7.74 10.47 -5.75
CA ILE A 81 -6.80 10.62 -4.65
C ILE A 81 -7.37 11.64 -3.68
N THR A 82 -7.64 11.20 -2.45
CA THR A 82 -8.12 12.04 -1.36
C THR A 82 -6.97 12.71 -0.62
N ASP A 83 -7.27 13.68 0.25
CA ASP A 83 -6.24 14.33 1.07
C ASP A 83 -5.45 13.36 1.96
N ARG A 84 -6.06 12.22 2.33
CA ARG A 84 -5.40 11.14 3.07
C ARG A 84 -4.33 10.43 2.24
N GLU A 85 -4.54 10.30 0.93
CA GLU A 85 -3.67 9.55 0.01
C GLU A 85 -2.66 10.45 -0.70
N ARG A 86 -2.87 11.77 -0.70
CA ARG A 86 -1.97 12.74 -1.34
C ARG A 86 -0.49 12.58 -0.95
N PRO A 87 -0.11 12.31 0.31
CA PRO A 87 1.29 12.06 0.68
C PRO A 87 1.91 10.83 0.00
N LEU A 88 1.10 9.86 -0.46
CA LEU A 88 1.55 8.65 -1.14
C LEU A 88 2.11 8.96 -2.54
N LEU A 89 1.65 10.04 -3.19
CA LEU A 89 2.12 10.40 -4.54
C LEU A 89 3.64 10.64 -4.61
N THR A 90 4.27 10.96 -3.47
CA THR A 90 5.72 11.18 -3.34
C THR A 90 6.45 10.11 -2.54
N LYS A 91 5.74 9.32 -1.73
CA LYS A 91 6.31 8.33 -0.78
C LYS A 91 5.83 6.90 -1.00
N ALA A 92 5.25 6.60 -2.16
CA ALA A 92 4.75 5.28 -2.47
C ALA A 92 5.10 4.87 -3.90
N THR A 93 5.26 3.57 -4.09
CA THR A 93 5.28 2.94 -5.39
C THR A 93 3.86 2.54 -5.78
N PHE A 94 3.41 2.96 -6.96
CA PHE A 94 2.08 2.66 -7.46
C PHE A 94 2.08 1.42 -8.35
N ILE A 95 1.20 0.48 -8.04
CA ILE A 95 1.08 -0.82 -8.69
C ILE A 95 -0.33 -0.97 -9.26
N LEU A 96 -0.41 -1.34 -10.53
CA LEU A 96 -1.64 -1.72 -11.21
C LEU A 96 -1.63 -3.23 -11.44
N ALA A 97 -2.54 -3.95 -10.78
CA ALA A 97 -2.79 -5.35 -11.02
C ALA A 97 -3.88 -5.49 -12.08
N VAL A 98 -3.64 -6.28 -13.12
CA VAL A 98 -4.52 -6.43 -14.28
C VAL A 98 -4.79 -7.90 -14.58
N ARG A 99 -6.05 -8.23 -14.83
CA ARG A 99 -6.50 -9.54 -15.33
C ARG A 99 -7.33 -9.31 -16.60
N ALA A 100 -7.21 -10.20 -17.57
CA ALA A 100 -8.07 -10.27 -18.74
C ALA A 100 -8.16 -11.72 -19.20
N ASP A 101 -9.22 -12.09 -19.93
CA ASP A 101 -9.48 -13.44 -20.42
C ASP A 101 -8.63 -13.73 -21.67
N MET A 102 -7.30 -13.72 -21.49
CA MET A 102 -6.30 -13.95 -22.52
C MET A 102 -5.01 -14.52 -21.93
N ALA A 103 -4.10 -15.02 -22.78
CA ALA A 103 -2.83 -15.57 -22.32
C ALA A 103 -1.99 -14.53 -21.56
N ALA A 104 -1.41 -14.92 -20.41
CA ALA A 104 -0.68 -14.03 -19.53
C ALA A 104 0.52 -13.35 -20.21
N ASP A 105 1.28 -14.07 -21.02
CA ASP A 105 2.41 -13.48 -21.77
C ASP A 105 1.96 -12.43 -22.78
N LEU A 106 0.79 -12.65 -23.39
CA LEU A 106 0.20 -11.69 -24.32
C LEU A 106 -0.30 -10.44 -23.59
N LEU A 107 -0.96 -10.60 -22.44
CA LEU A 107 -1.37 -9.49 -21.58
C LEU A 107 -0.14 -8.69 -21.10
N ARG A 108 0.90 -9.38 -20.63
CA ARG A 108 2.15 -8.78 -20.12
C ARG A 108 2.83 -7.90 -21.16
N SER A 109 2.83 -8.33 -22.43
CA SER A 109 3.48 -7.61 -23.54
C SER A 109 2.60 -6.53 -24.18
N ARG A 110 1.30 -6.75 -24.33
CA ARG A 110 0.38 -5.81 -24.99
C ARG A 110 -0.15 -4.72 -24.07
N PHE A 111 -0.37 -5.00 -22.80
CA PHE A 111 -1.01 -4.04 -21.91
C PHE A 111 -0.21 -2.73 -21.76
N PRO A 112 1.12 -2.75 -21.53
CA PRO A 112 1.91 -1.52 -21.38
C PRO A 112 1.86 -0.58 -22.58
N THR A 113 1.66 -1.09 -23.79
CA THR A 113 1.64 -0.29 -25.02
C THR A 113 0.26 0.28 -25.33
N GLN A 114 -0.79 -0.25 -24.72
CA GLN A 114 -2.19 0.11 -25.00
C GLN A 114 -2.88 0.82 -23.84
N VAL A 115 -2.30 0.81 -22.64
CA VAL A 115 -2.77 1.61 -21.52
C VAL A 115 -2.23 3.04 -21.62
N LYS A 116 -3.12 4.00 -21.39
CA LYS A 116 -2.78 5.41 -21.20
C LYS A 116 -3.18 5.80 -19.78
N ILE A 117 -2.21 6.31 -19.03
CA ILE A 117 -2.41 6.76 -17.65
C ILE A 117 -2.07 8.25 -17.58
N GLY A 118 -2.95 9.04 -16.97
CA GLY A 118 -2.75 10.48 -16.84
C GLY A 118 -3.63 11.08 -15.75
N PRO A 119 -3.58 12.42 -15.57
CA PRO A 119 -4.42 13.11 -14.61
C PRO A 119 -5.89 13.03 -15.02
N VAL A 120 -6.77 12.82 -14.03
CA VAL A 120 -8.21 12.63 -14.23
C VAL A 120 -8.86 13.75 -15.04
N GLU A 121 -8.42 14.99 -14.85
CA GLU A 121 -9.00 16.16 -15.51
C GLU A 121 -8.62 16.26 -16.99
N ARG A 122 -7.53 15.63 -17.43
CA ARG A 122 -6.99 15.77 -18.80
C ARG A 122 -7.07 14.50 -19.62
N ILE A 123 -7.57 13.38 -19.09
CA ILE A 123 -7.54 12.08 -19.79
C ILE A 123 -8.21 12.12 -21.17
N ALA A 124 -9.32 12.86 -21.33
CA ALA A 124 -9.97 13.04 -22.62
C ALA A 124 -9.03 13.69 -23.67
N GLN A 125 -8.18 14.63 -23.24
CA GLN A 125 -7.19 15.26 -24.11
C GLN A 125 -6.10 14.26 -24.52
N PHE A 126 -5.63 13.41 -23.59
CA PHE A 126 -4.61 12.38 -23.87
C PHE A 126 -5.10 11.32 -24.86
N VAL A 127 -6.39 10.94 -24.75
CA VAL A 127 -7.02 10.02 -25.70
C VAL A 127 -7.12 10.68 -27.07
N ASN A 128 -7.73 11.87 -27.16
CA ASN A 128 -8.00 12.55 -28.43
C ASN A 128 -6.72 12.99 -29.17
N HIS A 129 -5.70 13.47 -28.44
CA HIS A 129 -4.48 14.01 -29.03
C HIS A 129 -3.32 13.01 -29.06
N HIS A 130 -3.57 11.74 -28.76
CA HIS A 130 -2.56 10.69 -28.78
C HIS A 130 -1.32 11.01 -27.93
N LEU A 131 -1.49 11.77 -26.84
CA LEU A 131 -0.38 12.15 -25.98
C LEU A 131 0.16 10.92 -25.23
N PRO A 132 1.49 10.84 -25.02
CA PRO A 132 2.07 9.83 -24.16
C PRO A 132 1.58 10.03 -22.72
N GLY A 133 1.35 8.94 -22.00
CA GLY A 133 0.94 8.95 -20.60
C GLY A 133 2.08 8.50 -19.68
N ILE A 134 1.73 8.27 -18.41
CA ILE A 134 2.60 7.57 -17.47
C ILE A 134 2.74 6.13 -17.93
N GLY A 135 3.98 5.73 -18.21
CA GLY A 135 4.31 4.36 -18.61
C GLY A 135 4.14 3.36 -17.47
N VAL A 136 3.99 2.09 -17.83
CA VAL A 136 3.95 0.99 -16.88
C VAL A 136 4.96 -0.09 -17.25
N SER A 137 5.55 -0.74 -16.25
CA SER A 137 6.50 -1.84 -16.42
C SER A 137 6.00 -3.09 -15.71
N ALA A 138 6.00 -4.23 -16.39
CA ALA A 138 5.57 -5.49 -15.79
C ALA A 138 6.55 -5.94 -14.70
N LEU A 139 6.02 -6.35 -13.56
CA LEU A 139 6.79 -6.96 -12.49
C LEU A 139 6.89 -8.48 -12.71
N PRO A 140 8.06 -9.09 -12.44
CA PRO A 140 8.21 -10.54 -12.57
C PRO A 140 7.38 -11.31 -11.55
N VAL A 141 7.19 -10.73 -10.36
CA VAL A 141 6.46 -11.30 -9.22
C VAL A 141 5.58 -10.24 -8.57
N ALA A 142 4.48 -10.68 -7.96
CA ALA A 142 3.63 -9.81 -7.14
C ALA A 142 4.41 -9.23 -5.94
N PRO A 143 4.24 -7.95 -5.61
CA PRO A 143 4.76 -7.38 -4.37
C PRO A 143 4.21 -8.10 -3.14
N ARG A 144 5.02 -8.23 -2.08
CA ARG A 144 4.65 -8.98 -0.87
C ARG A 144 3.63 -8.26 -0.01
N GLU A 145 3.49 -6.96 -0.22
CA GLU A 145 2.62 -6.05 0.50
C GLU A 145 1.17 -6.11 0.01
N ILE A 146 0.92 -6.69 -1.17
CA ILE A 146 -0.40 -6.78 -1.81
C ILE A 146 -0.88 -8.24 -1.77
N PRO A 147 -2.18 -8.52 -1.53
CA PRO A 147 -2.74 -9.87 -1.64
C PRO A 147 -2.47 -10.50 -3.02
N TYR A 148 -1.84 -11.66 -3.02
CA TYR A 148 -1.56 -12.39 -4.25
C TYR A 148 -2.83 -12.93 -4.90
N ARG A 149 -2.98 -12.72 -6.20
CA ARG A 149 -4.02 -13.31 -7.04
C ARG A 149 -3.36 -13.96 -8.24
N ALA A 150 -3.58 -15.27 -8.43
CA ALA A 150 -2.88 -16.07 -9.43
C ALA A 150 -3.10 -15.58 -10.87
N ASP A 151 -4.28 -15.04 -11.17
CA ASP A 151 -4.67 -14.64 -12.52
C ASP A 151 -4.31 -13.18 -12.86
N PHE A 152 -3.59 -12.49 -11.96
CA PHE A 152 -3.25 -11.08 -12.14
C PHE A 152 -1.79 -10.89 -12.54
N ILE A 153 -1.58 -9.95 -13.45
CA ILE A 153 -0.26 -9.43 -13.81
C ILE A 153 -0.09 -8.06 -13.17
N TYR A 154 1.05 -7.86 -12.53
CA TYR A 154 1.33 -6.66 -11.76
C TYR A 154 2.24 -5.73 -12.56
N PHE A 155 1.86 -4.47 -12.66
CA PHE A 155 2.61 -3.44 -13.37
C PHE A 155 2.94 -2.29 -12.44
N ARG A 156 4.18 -1.82 -12.46
CA ARG A 156 4.63 -0.63 -11.74
C ARG A 156 4.49 0.59 -12.63
N LEU A 157 3.88 1.66 -12.12
CA LEU A 157 3.82 2.96 -12.80
C LEU A 157 5.17 3.68 -12.72
N ASP A 158 5.54 4.34 -13.82
CA ASP A 158 6.77 5.12 -13.90
C ASP A 158 6.60 6.52 -13.27
N ARG A 159 7.12 6.68 -12.04
CA ARG A 159 7.15 7.95 -11.32
C ARG A 159 8.12 8.98 -11.90
N SER A 160 9.09 8.56 -12.73
CA SER A 160 10.07 9.45 -13.34
C SER A 160 9.53 10.20 -14.56
N SER A 161 8.39 9.76 -15.08
CA SER A 161 7.69 10.39 -16.21
C SER A 161 7.36 11.85 -15.94
N GLU A 162 7.51 12.70 -16.96
CA GLU A 162 7.14 14.13 -16.89
C GLU A 162 5.66 14.34 -16.54
N PHE A 163 4.80 13.38 -16.91
CA PHE A 163 3.37 13.40 -16.62
C PHE A 163 3.06 13.13 -15.15
N TRP A 164 4.00 12.53 -14.40
CA TRP A 164 3.85 12.34 -12.95
C TRP A 164 3.72 13.69 -12.22
N LYS A 165 4.42 14.73 -12.69
CA LYS A 165 4.32 16.08 -12.11
C LYS A 165 2.91 16.66 -12.23
N GLN A 166 2.17 16.28 -13.26
CA GLN A 166 0.78 16.70 -13.43
C GLN A 166 -0.15 15.97 -12.45
N ILE A 167 0.13 14.70 -12.12
CA ILE A 167 -0.62 13.95 -11.12
C ILE A 167 -0.54 14.60 -9.74
N LEU A 168 0.62 15.12 -9.34
CA LEU A 168 0.83 15.76 -8.04
C LEU A 168 -0.17 16.90 -7.76
N ASN A 169 -0.63 17.57 -8.82
CA ASN A 169 -1.58 18.68 -8.75
C ASN A 169 -3.00 18.30 -9.21
N SER A 170 -3.24 17.02 -9.54
CA SER A 170 -4.53 16.50 -9.98
C SER A 170 -5.34 15.92 -8.82
N GLY A 171 -6.64 15.70 -9.05
CA GLY A 171 -7.53 14.96 -8.16
C GLY A 171 -7.36 13.43 -8.24
N GLY A 172 -6.49 12.92 -9.12
CA GLY A 172 -6.20 11.48 -9.18
C GLY A 172 -5.78 10.97 -10.55
N PHE A 173 -5.78 9.65 -10.69
CA PHE A 173 -5.37 8.95 -11.90
C PHE A 173 -6.58 8.62 -12.77
N ALA A 174 -6.39 8.70 -14.08
CA ALA A 174 -7.29 8.11 -15.04
C ALA A 174 -6.55 7.14 -15.94
N PHE A 175 -7.24 6.06 -16.29
CA PHE A 175 -6.76 4.94 -17.07
C PHE A 175 -7.69 4.79 -18.28
N HIS A 176 -7.10 4.75 -19.46
CA HIS A 176 -7.78 4.40 -20.69
C HIS A 176 -7.04 3.25 -21.36
N VAL A 177 -7.76 2.20 -21.76
CA VAL A 177 -7.17 1.02 -22.40
C VAL A 177 -7.68 0.97 -23.83
N GLY A 178 -6.80 1.25 -24.79
CA GLY A 178 -7.15 1.45 -26.21
C GLY A 178 -7.27 0.19 -27.05
N GLY A 179 -7.36 -1.00 -26.44
CA GLY A 179 -7.47 -2.27 -27.17
C GLY A 179 -8.46 -3.24 -26.54
N GLU A 180 -8.64 -4.39 -27.19
CA GLU A 180 -9.55 -5.43 -26.71
C GLU A 180 -8.88 -6.31 -25.64
N PHE A 181 -9.35 -6.14 -24.41
CA PHE A 181 -9.01 -6.98 -23.27
C PHE A 181 -10.31 -7.58 -22.72
N PRO A 182 -10.73 -8.77 -23.19
CA PRO A 182 -11.95 -9.41 -22.73
C PRO A 182 -11.90 -9.63 -21.21
N GLY A 183 -13.01 -9.37 -20.51
CA GLY A 183 -13.08 -9.55 -19.05
C GLY A 183 -12.06 -8.71 -18.25
N LEU A 184 -11.62 -7.56 -18.79
CA LEU A 184 -10.62 -6.71 -18.15
C LEU A 184 -11.02 -6.30 -16.73
N GLU A 185 -10.19 -6.70 -15.78
CA GLU A 185 -10.29 -6.30 -14.38
C GLU A 185 -8.99 -5.60 -13.98
N MET A 186 -9.12 -4.49 -13.25
CA MET A 186 -7.99 -3.68 -12.80
C MET A 186 -8.12 -3.37 -11.32
N VAL A 187 -7.01 -3.49 -10.59
CA VAL A 187 -6.92 -3.12 -9.19
C VAL A 187 -5.69 -2.24 -8.98
N PHE A 188 -5.89 -1.09 -8.33
CA PHE A 188 -4.84 -0.11 -8.13
C PHE A 188 -4.41 -0.03 -6.67
N TRP A 189 -3.10 0.00 -6.46
CA TRP A 189 -2.47 -0.04 -5.14
C TRP A 189 -1.37 1.00 -5.03
N ALA A 190 -1.22 1.56 -3.84
CA ALA A 190 -0.08 2.38 -3.45
C ALA A 190 0.68 1.68 -2.31
N ILE A 191 1.90 1.23 -2.59
CA ILE A 191 2.79 0.59 -1.62
C ILE A 191 3.69 1.65 -1.00
N LYS A 192 3.60 1.85 0.32
CA LYS A 192 4.43 2.83 1.05
C LYS A 192 5.91 2.42 0.98
N GLU A 193 6.76 3.40 0.69
CA GLU A 193 8.23 3.26 0.72
C GLU A 193 8.81 3.49 2.13
#